data_AF-A0A7C1Y980-F1
#
_entry.id   AF-A0A7C1Y980-F1
#
_cell.length_a   1.000
_cell.length_b   1.000
_cell.length_c   1.000
_cell.angle_alpha   90.00
_cell.angle_beta   90.00
_cell.angle_gamma   90.00
#
_symmetry.space_group_name_H-M   'P 1'
#
loop_
_entity.id
_entity.type
_entity.pdbx_description
1 polymer ?
#
loop_
_entity_poly.entity_id
_entity_poly.type
_entity_poly.pdbx_seq_one_letter_code
_entity_poly.pdbx_strand_id
1 'polypeptide(L)'
;MSRKRKTVEELAREAQLDTDEVLIALWDAGIDSVLRPRDRLREMNRARRALGLATRREMKSVAYWMSVFDLYESEFRSLLCKLEVPNWERVQRLPAKGISRLKAEARKRGIDPVTGKAIAKVVRLEGAGTIVAPWRTIGHERKLRWLTDDEVRGIHFELVKDFSGSRDPIEPAGVRTENLLASAVFRPQTSLAGQRKYPTVEMAAAALLHSIVHDHPFHNGNKRTSLVSVLVFLDENSFFPEFDQDEAFKLVLDVAQHRISDPHQTDPHRENLADRETLEIARWLCGHCRILKRGDHPVPFRRLRQILVDYGCNLQ
;
A
#
# COMPACT_ATOMS: atom_id res chain seq x y z
N MET A 1 -16.18 35.61 -16.71
CA MET A 1 -16.34 34.98 -15.38
C MET A 1 -15.35 33.84 -15.22
N SER A 2 -14.34 33.97 -14.36
CA SER A 2 -13.32 32.94 -14.14
C SER A 2 -13.97 31.65 -13.63
N ARG A 3 -13.90 30.56 -14.40
CA ARG A 3 -14.38 29.24 -13.97
C ARG A 3 -13.57 28.84 -12.72
N LYS A 4 -14.22 28.81 -11.54
CA LYS A 4 -13.62 28.29 -10.31
C LYS A 4 -12.98 26.93 -10.61
N ARG A 5 -11.65 26.87 -10.50
CA ARG A 5 -10.88 25.63 -10.65
C ARG A 5 -11.12 24.78 -9.41
N LYS A 6 -11.42 23.48 -9.60
CA LYS A 6 -11.64 22.56 -8.48
C LYS A 6 -10.32 22.28 -7.74
N THR A 7 -10.43 22.01 -6.45
CA THR A 7 -9.29 21.54 -5.63
C THR A 7 -9.11 20.03 -5.77
N VAL A 8 -7.99 19.50 -5.28
CA VAL A 8 -7.75 18.05 -5.21
C VAL A 8 -8.79 17.36 -4.34
N GLU A 9 -9.11 17.94 -3.19
CA GLU A 9 -10.10 17.41 -2.26
C GLU A 9 -11.50 17.31 -2.88
N GLU A 10 -11.89 18.30 -3.69
CA GLU A 10 -13.15 18.26 -4.44
C GLU A 10 -13.14 17.18 -5.54
N LEU A 11 -11.95 16.87 -6.07
CA LEU A 11 -11.78 15.83 -7.09
C LEU A 11 -11.72 14.43 -6.46
N ALA A 12 -11.11 14.29 -5.29
CA ALA A 12 -11.08 13.07 -4.49
C ALA A 12 -12.49 12.65 -4.07
N ARG A 13 -13.29 13.60 -3.57
CA ARG A 13 -14.72 13.36 -3.29
C ARG A 13 -15.52 12.96 -4.52
N GLU A 14 -15.19 13.51 -5.69
CA GLU A 14 -15.86 13.12 -6.95
C GLU A 14 -15.42 11.74 -7.44
N ALA A 15 -14.17 11.35 -7.19
CA ALA A 15 -13.64 10.03 -7.55
C ALA A 15 -13.99 8.93 -6.55
N GLN A 16 -14.47 9.30 -5.36
CA GLN A 16 -14.63 8.38 -4.22
C GLN A 16 -13.32 7.69 -3.83
N LEU A 17 -12.21 8.44 -3.92
CA LEU A 17 -10.86 7.98 -3.58
C LEU A 17 -10.33 8.80 -2.41
N ASP A 18 -9.34 8.26 -1.71
CA ASP A 18 -8.62 9.03 -0.70
C ASP A 18 -7.84 10.18 -1.36
N THR A 19 -7.60 11.26 -0.60
CA THR A 19 -6.91 12.42 -1.16
C THR A 19 -5.46 12.10 -1.51
N ASP A 20 -4.82 11.20 -0.77
CA ASP A 20 -3.44 10.77 -1.03
C ASP A 20 -3.35 9.88 -2.27
N GLU A 21 -4.31 8.97 -2.47
CA GLU A 21 -4.44 8.18 -3.71
C GLU A 21 -4.61 9.09 -4.94
N VAL A 22 -5.40 10.15 -4.78
CA VAL A 22 -5.62 11.13 -5.85
C VAL A 22 -4.34 11.91 -6.15
N LEU A 23 -3.56 12.31 -5.15
CA LEU A 23 -2.28 12.98 -5.36
C LEU A 23 -1.28 12.09 -6.09
N ILE A 24 -1.17 10.82 -5.69
CA ILE A 24 -0.29 9.84 -6.35
C ILE A 24 -0.68 9.67 -7.82
N ALA A 25 -1.97 9.43 -8.10
CA ALA A 25 -2.46 9.27 -9.47
C ALA A 25 -2.26 10.54 -10.33
N LEU A 26 -2.28 11.73 -9.73
CA LEU A 26 -1.98 12.98 -10.43
C LEU A 26 -0.50 13.11 -10.77
N TRP A 27 0.40 12.72 -9.88
CA TRP A 27 1.85 12.72 -10.12
C TRP A 27 2.26 11.68 -11.16
N ASP A 28 1.70 10.47 -11.11
CA ASP A 28 1.93 9.45 -12.15
C ASP A 28 1.44 9.92 -13.52
N ALA A 29 0.41 10.76 -13.55
CA ALA A 29 -0.06 11.41 -14.76
C ALA A 29 0.77 12.63 -15.19
N GLY A 30 1.84 12.97 -14.47
CA GLY A 30 2.76 14.09 -14.70
C GLY A 30 2.20 15.47 -14.32
N ILE A 31 1.35 15.53 -13.29
CA ILE A 31 0.75 16.77 -12.76
C ILE A 31 1.37 17.08 -11.39
N ASP A 32 2.65 17.43 -11.39
CA ASP A 32 3.46 17.62 -10.15
C ASP A 32 3.20 18.95 -9.45
N SER A 33 2.46 19.86 -10.10
CA SER A 33 2.16 21.21 -9.61
C SER A 33 1.23 21.28 -8.38
N VAL A 34 0.81 20.13 -7.87
CA VAL A 34 -0.24 19.99 -6.87
C VAL A 34 0.27 19.06 -5.78
N LEU A 35 0.47 19.61 -4.58
CA LEU A 35 1.15 18.91 -3.48
C LEU A 35 0.24 18.75 -2.25
N ARG A 36 -0.85 19.52 -2.17
CA ARG A 36 -1.76 19.56 -1.03
C ARG A 36 -3.21 19.32 -1.45
N PRO A 37 -4.05 18.76 -0.57
CA PRO A 37 -5.49 18.60 -0.78
C PRO A 37 -6.25 19.85 -1.28
N ARG A 38 -5.82 21.04 -0.83
CA ARG A 38 -6.48 22.31 -1.17
C ARG A 38 -5.92 23.00 -2.41
N ASP A 39 -4.90 22.43 -3.04
CA ASP A 39 -4.30 22.99 -4.23
C ASP A 39 -5.27 22.90 -5.41
N ARG A 40 -5.23 23.91 -6.30
CA ARG A 40 -6.17 24.03 -7.42
C ARG A 40 -5.58 23.48 -8.70
N LEU A 41 -6.33 22.59 -9.35
CA LEU A 41 -5.91 21.92 -10.58
C LEU A 41 -6.03 22.83 -11.81
N ARG A 42 -4.92 22.97 -12.55
CA ARG A 42 -4.88 23.66 -13.85
C ARG A 42 -5.32 22.73 -14.99
N GLU A 43 -4.83 21.49 -15.01
CA GLU A 43 -5.05 20.50 -16.08
C GLU A 43 -6.23 19.55 -15.80
N MET A 44 -7.44 20.11 -15.68
CA MET A 44 -8.63 19.37 -15.22
C MET A 44 -8.98 18.12 -16.04
N ASN A 45 -8.80 18.13 -17.37
CA ASN A 45 -9.16 16.96 -18.19
C ASN A 45 -8.16 15.82 -18.04
N ARG A 46 -6.87 16.14 -17.85
CA ARG A 46 -5.81 15.16 -17.64
C ARG A 46 -5.95 14.54 -16.26
N ALA A 47 -6.18 15.37 -15.24
CA ALA A 47 -6.49 14.96 -13.88
C ALA A 47 -7.69 14.01 -13.81
N ARG A 48 -8.78 14.32 -14.52
CA ARG A 48 -9.96 13.45 -14.54
C ARG A 48 -9.68 12.09 -15.18
N ARG A 49 -8.93 12.04 -16.29
CA ARG A 49 -8.56 10.77 -16.92
C ARG A 49 -7.67 9.91 -16.01
N ALA A 50 -6.71 10.52 -15.32
CA ALA A 50 -5.84 9.84 -14.38
C ALA A 50 -6.64 9.12 -13.27
N LEU A 51 -7.76 9.72 -12.85
CA LEU A 51 -8.63 9.18 -11.80
C LEU A 51 -9.79 8.33 -12.32
N GLY A 52 -9.79 7.97 -13.62
CA GLY A 52 -10.88 7.23 -14.23
C GLY A 52 -12.22 7.97 -14.26
N LEU A 53 -12.22 9.30 -14.13
CA LEU A 53 -13.41 10.14 -14.18
C LEU A 53 -13.70 10.57 -15.61
N ALA A 54 -14.96 10.47 -16.04
CA ALA A 54 -15.37 10.96 -17.34
C ALA A 54 -15.16 12.48 -17.47
N THR A 55 -14.59 12.91 -18.59
CA THR A 55 -14.44 14.31 -18.94
C THR A 55 -15.77 14.92 -19.40
N ARG A 56 -15.85 16.26 -19.42
CA ARG A 56 -17.04 16.97 -19.96
C ARG A 56 -17.32 16.66 -21.44
N ARG A 57 -16.31 16.21 -22.18
CA ARG A 57 -16.44 15.83 -23.60
C ARG A 57 -17.02 14.42 -23.70
N GLU A 58 -16.53 13.48 -22.90
CA GLU A 58 -17.05 12.10 -22.84
C GLU A 58 -18.49 12.05 -22.34
N MET A 59 -18.87 12.83 -21.31
CA MET A 59 -20.27 12.88 -20.85
C MET A 59 -21.28 13.39 -21.88
N LYS A 60 -20.82 14.07 -22.95
CA LYS A 60 -21.67 14.48 -24.08
C LYS A 60 -21.80 13.40 -25.14
N SER A 61 -20.96 12.37 -25.08
CA SER A 61 -20.97 11.26 -26.02
C SER A 61 -22.08 10.28 -25.67
N VAL A 62 -22.80 9.83 -26.70
CA VAL A 62 -23.78 8.74 -26.58
C VAL A 62 -23.08 7.43 -26.19
N ALA A 63 -21.93 7.13 -26.78
CA ALA A 63 -21.17 5.91 -26.53
C ALA A 63 -20.75 5.74 -25.06
N TYR A 64 -20.41 6.84 -24.37
CA TYR A 64 -20.08 6.81 -22.95
C TYR A 64 -21.28 6.38 -22.09
N TRP A 65 -22.48 6.88 -22.40
CA TRP A 65 -23.66 6.50 -21.63
C TRP A 65 -24.15 5.09 -21.96
N MET A 66 -23.98 4.63 -23.19
CA MET A 66 -24.20 3.23 -23.54
C MET A 66 -23.30 2.30 -22.71
N SER A 67 -22.01 2.63 -22.55
CA SER A 67 -21.10 1.84 -21.71
C SER A 67 -21.44 1.96 -20.21
N VAL A 68 -21.88 3.13 -19.72
CA VAL A 68 -22.26 3.32 -18.31
C VAL A 68 -23.50 2.50 -17.93
N PHE A 69 -24.46 2.36 -18.84
CA PHE A 69 -25.69 1.60 -18.58
C PHE A 69 -25.60 0.14 -19.04
N ASP A 70 -24.51 -0.26 -19.68
CA ASP A 70 -24.33 -1.55 -20.34
C ASP A 70 -25.50 -1.91 -21.27
N LEU A 71 -25.83 -0.97 -22.17
CA LEU A 71 -26.97 -1.09 -23.09
C LEU A 71 -26.52 -1.09 -24.54
N TYR A 72 -27.16 -1.94 -25.34
CA TYR A 72 -27.03 -1.89 -26.79
C TYR A 72 -27.73 -0.65 -27.36
N GLU A 73 -27.39 -0.28 -28.60
CA GLU A 73 -27.86 0.96 -29.21
C GLU A 73 -29.40 1.06 -29.23
N SER A 74 -30.09 -0.01 -29.63
CA SER A 74 -31.56 -0.07 -29.67
C SER A 74 -32.22 0.16 -28.29
N GLU A 75 -31.64 -0.42 -27.24
CA GLU A 75 -32.12 -0.29 -25.86
C GLU A 75 -31.85 1.11 -25.30
N PHE A 76 -30.68 1.67 -25.61
CA PHE A 76 -30.34 3.02 -25.22
C PHE A 76 -31.23 4.06 -25.92
N ARG A 77 -31.59 3.84 -27.19
CA ARG A 77 -32.59 4.67 -27.90
C ARG A 77 -33.94 4.63 -27.20
N SER A 78 -34.42 3.44 -26.84
CA SER A 78 -35.66 3.28 -26.07
C SER A 78 -35.61 4.02 -24.74
N LEU A 79 -34.45 3.99 -24.04
CA LEU A 79 -34.24 4.72 -22.81
C LEU A 79 -34.29 6.25 -23.01
N LEU A 80 -33.65 6.78 -24.06
CA LEU A 80 -33.67 8.21 -24.36
C LEU A 80 -35.07 8.71 -24.72
N CYS A 81 -35.87 7.90 -25.42
CA CYS A 81 -37.28 8.20 -25.70
C CYS A 81 -38.11 8.23 -24.41
N LYS A 82 -37.93 7.24 -23.52
CA LYS A 82 -38.60 7.22 -22.20
C LYS A 82 -38.23 8.40 -21.31
N LEU A 83 -36.98 8.88 -21.41
CA LEU A 83 -36.49 10.06 -20.70
C LEU A 83 -36.78 11.38 -21.43
N GLU A 84 -37.53 11.33 -22.54
CA GLU A 84 -37.91 12.47 -23.38
C GLU A 84 -36.72 13.38 -23.77
N VAL A 85 -35.55 12.80 -24.02
CA VAL A 85 -34.35 13.58 -24.32
C VAL A 85 -34.49 14.22 -25.71
N PRO A 86 -34.48 15.56 -25.83
CA PRO A 86 -34.74 16.21 -27.11
C PRO A 86 -33.53 16.17 -28.05
N ASN A 87 -33.76 16.03 -29.37
CA ASN A 87 -32.82 16.33 -30.46
C ASN A 87 -31.44 15.62 -30.43
N TRP A 88 -31.32 14.45 -29.79
CA TRP A 88 -30.04 13.72 -29.71
C TRP A 88 -29.66 13.05 -31.04
N GLU A 89 -30.64 12.62 -31.85
CA GLU A 89 -30.45 11.93 -33.14
C GLU A 89 -29.78 12.81 -34.20
N ARG A 90 -30.00 14.12 -34.17
CA ARG A 90 -29.48 15.06 -35.18
C ARG A 90 -28.02 15.46 -34.97
N VAL A 91 -27.51 15.37 -33.75
CA VAL A 91 -26.24 16.00 -33.35
C VAL A 91 -25.21 14.98 -32.86
N GLN A 92 -25.60 13.71 -32.69
CA GLN A 92 -24.78 12.62 -32.09
C GLN A 92 -24.09 13.02 -30.76
N ARG A 93 -24.61 14.07 -30.10
CA ARG A 93 -24.12 14.62 -28.84
C ARG A 93 -25.32 14.96 -27.97
N LEU A 94 -25.24 14.56 -26.70
CA LEU A 94 -26.34 14.72 -25.77
C LEU A 94 -26.45 16.19 -25.30
N PRO A 95 -27.65 16.79 -25.31
CA PRO A 95 -27.86 18.13 -24.77
C PRO A 95 -27.74 18.12 -23.25
N ALA A 96 -27.42 19.27 -22.64
CA ALA A 96 -27.21 19.38 -21.19
C ALA A 96 -28.42 18.89 -20.36
N LYS A 97 -29.64 19.17 -20.81
CA LYS A 97 -30.88 18.65 -20.19
C LYS A 97 -30.98 17.13 -20.27
N GLY A 98 -30.58 16.54 -21.40
CA GLY A 98 -30.51 15.08 -21.59
C GLY A 98 -29.50 14.43 -20.67
N ILE A 99 -28.30 14.99 -20.57
CA ILE A 99 -27.27 14.53 -19.63
C ILE A 99 -27.78 14.59 -18.19
N SER A 100 -28.49 15.66 -17.80
CA SER A 100 -29.06 15.77 -16.45
C SER A 100 -30.07 14.67 -16.14
N ARG A 101 -30.88 14.27 -17.13
CA ARG A 101 -31.86 13.18 -16.99
C ARG A 101 -31.19 11.82 -16.92
N LEU A 102 -30.17 11.57 -17.75
CA LEU A 102 -29.35 10.36 -17.68
C LEU A 102 -28.62 10.23 -16.34
N LYS A 103 -28.12 11.33 -15.78
CA LYS A 103 -27.54 11.35 -14.42
C LYS A 103 -28.54 10.93 -13.35
N ALA A 104 -29.78 11.39 -13.46
CA ALA A 104 -30.84 11.03 -12.54
C ALA A 104 -31.22 9.55 -12.67
N GLU A 105 -31.31 9.05 -13.91
CA GLU A 105 -31.60 7.63 -14.18
C GLU A 105 -30.45 6.71 -13.73
N ALA A 106 -29.19 7.08 -13.94
CA ALA A 106 -28.03 6.34 -13.44
C ALA A 106 -28.08 6.20 -11.91
N ARG A 107 -28.35 7.30 -11.20
CA ARG A 107 -28.52 7.27 -9.74
C ARG A 107 -29.69 6.39 -9.31
N LYS A 108 -30.80 6.42 -10.05
CA LYS A 108 -31.98 5.55 -9.79
C LYS A 108 -31.63 4.07 -9.95
N ARG A 109 -30.73 3.73 -10.88
CA ARG A 109 -30.20 2.38 -11.09
C ARG A 109 -29.02 2.03 -10.16
N GLY A 110 -28.63 2.93 -9.26
CA GLY A 110 -27.48 2.74 -8.40
C GLY A 110 -26.16 2.70 -9.17
N ILE A 111 -25.99 3.53 -10.21
CA ILE A 111 -24.78 3.66 -11.02
C ILE A 111 -24.27 5.10 -10.90
N ASP A 112 -22.98 5.27 -10.63
CA ASP A 112 -22.32 6.56 -10.53
C ASP A 112 -22.23 7.15 -11.94
N PRO A 113 -22.87 8.31 -12.19
CA PRO A 113 -22.96 8.89 -13.52
C PRO A 113 -21.64 9.49 -14.05
N VAL A 114 -20.56 9.47 -13.26
CA VAL A 114 -19.26 10.04 -13.60
C VAL A 114 -18.21 8.95 -13.79
N THR A 115 -18.27 7.88 -12.99
CA THR A 115 -17.34 6.75 -13.07
C THR A 115 -17.92 5.53 -13.77
N GLY A 116 -19.25 5.44 -13.92
CA GLY A 116 -19.93 4.27 -14.47
C GLY A 116 -19.93 3.06 -13.54
N LYS A 117 -19.39 3.19 -12.33
CA LYS A 117 -19.36 2.13 -11.30
C LYS A 117 -20.70 2.06 -10.58
N ALA A 118 -21.07 0.88 -10.08
CA ALA A 118 -22.23 0.77 -9.19
C ALA A 118 -22.02 1.65 -7.93
N ILE A 119 -22.97 2.53 -7.63
CA ILE A 119 -23.06 3.22 -6.34
C ILE A 119 -23.38 2.15 -5.31
N ALA A 120 -22.36 1.77 -4.53
CA ALA A 120 -22.54 0.87 -3.41
C ALA A 120 -23.65 1.45 -2.51
N LYS A 121 -24.80 0.76 -2.42
CA LYS A 121 -25.71 0.95 -1.29
C LYS A 121 -24.85 0.70 -0.06
N VAL A 122 -24.85 1.62 0.90
CA VAL A 122 -24.24 1.40 2.21
C VAL A 122 -25.06 0.28 2.87
N VAL A 123 -24.71 -0.95 2.53
CA VAL A 123 -25.12 -2.14 3.23
C VAL A 123 -24.24 -2.16 4.45
N ARG A 124 -24.84 -1.92 5.61
CA ARG A 124 -24.25 -2.31 6.89
C ARG A 124 -24.00 -3.82 6.73
N LEU A 125 -22.74 -4.22 6.61
CA LEU A 125 -22.38 -5.63 6.50
C LEU A 125 -22.80 -6.29 7.80
N GLU A 126 -24.00 -6.88 7.81
CA GLU A 126 -24.27 -8.01 8.69
C GLU A 126 -23.30 -9.09 8.25
N GLY A 127 -22.44 -9.48 9.19
CA GLY A 127 -21.29 -10.33 8.94
C GLY A 127 -21.67 -11.51 8.07
N ALA A 128 -21.25 -11.46 6.81
CA ALA A 128 -21.00 -12.69 6.09
C ALA A 128 -20.03 -13.46 6.98
N GLY A 129 -20.46 -14.60 7.48
CA GLY A 129 -19.58 -15.57 8.09
C GLY A 129 -18.63 -16.04 7.01
N THR A 130 -17.62 -15.23 6.70
CA THR A 130 -16.43 -15.69 6.02
C THR A 130 -15.89 -16.76 6.96
N ILE A 131 -15.87 -17.99 6.48
CA ILE A 131 -15.00 -19.00 7.09
C ILE A 131 -13.59 -18.45 6.82
N VAL A 132 -13.13 -17.56 7.69
CA VAL A 132 -11.76 -17.08 7.74
C VAL A 132 -10.99 -18.35 8.07
N ALA A 133 -10.31 -18.93 7.08
CA ALA A 133 -9.38 -20.00 7.39
C ALA A 133 -8.46 -19.46 8.50
N PRO A 134 -8.16 -20.27 9.52
CA PRO A 134 -7.47 -19.78 10.71
C PRO A 134 -6.18 -19.12 10.26
N TRP A 135 -6.00 -17.87 10.69
CA TRP A 135 -4.77 -17.12 10.49
C TRP A 135 -3.59 -18.01 10.89
N ARG A 136 -2.78 -18.42 9.90
CA ARG A 136 -1.76 -19.44 10.12
C ARG A 136 -0.60 -18.83 10.89
N THR A 137 -0.31 -19.41 12.06
CA THR A 137 0.90 -19.08 12.80
C THR A 137 2.12 -19.67 12.09
N ILE A 138 3.08 -18.82 11.71
CA ILE A 138 4.31 -19.18 11.01
C ILE A 138 5.50 -18.77 11.87
N GLY A 139 6.43 -19.69 12.11
CA GLY A 139 7.63 -19.41 12.88
C GLY A 139 7.47 -19.70 14.37
N HIS A 140 8.21 -18.97 15.20
CA HIS A 140 8.41 -19.31 16.61
C HIS A 140 7.71 -18.32 17.54
N GLU A 141 6.71 -18.80 18.29
CA GLU A 141 6.03 -18.00 19.30
C GLU A 141 6.94 -17.72 20.49
N ARG A 142 7.11 -16.44 20.83
CA ARG A 142 7.91 -15.99 21.98
C ARG A 142 7.32 -14.72 22.59
N LYS A 143 7.89 -14.31 23.73
CA LYS A 143 7.71 -12.95 24.23
C LYS A 143 8.58 -12.02 23.38
N LEU A 144 7.94 -11.06 22.71
CA LEU A 144 8.58 -10.19 21.75
C LEU A 144 9.07 -8.91 22.42
N ARG A 145 10.28 -8.47 22.05
CA ARG A 145 10.73 -7.08 22.23
C ARG A 145 10.37 -6.33 20.96
N TRP A 146 9.52 -5.32 21.11
CA TRP A 146 9.09 -4.47 20.01
C TRP A 146 10.06 -3.31 19.85
N LEU A 147 10.22 -2.83 18.62
CA LEU A 147 10.87 -1.54 18.40
C LEU A 147 9.89 -0.41 18.67
N THR A 148 10.38 0.70 19.21
CA THR A 148 9.62 1.95 19.34
C THR A 148 9.74 2.81 18.09
N ASP A 149 8.85 3.79 17.95
CA ASP A 149 8.91 4.79 16.88
C ASP A 149 10.22 5.58 16.94
N ASP A 150 10.70 5.91 18.14
CA ASP A 150 11.99 6.57 18.33
C ASP A 150 13.18 5.71 17.95
N GLU A 151 13.16 4.39 18.23
CA GLU A 151 14.22 3.48 17.78
C GLU A 151 14.26 3.39 16.25
N VAL A 152 13.11 3.26 15.59
CA VAL A 152 13.01 3.22 14.12
C VAL A 152 13.40 4.57 13.50
N ARG A 153 13.01 5.68 14.13
CA ARG A 153 13.45 7.03 13.74
C ARG A 153 14.97 7.17 13.87
N GLY A 154 15.54 6.66 14.96
CA GLY A 154 16.99 6.63 15.20
C GLY A 154 17.73 5.87 14.10
N ILE A 155 17.25 4.66 13.77
CA ILE A 155 17.79 3.85 12.66
C ILE A 155 17.79 4.63 11.35
N HIS A 156 16.69 5.33 11.04
CA HIS A 156 16.61 6.16 9.84
C HIS A 156 17.69 7.24 9.80
N PHE A 157 17.89 7.98 10.89
CA PHE A 157 18.88 9.05 10.93
C PHE A 157 20.33 8.55 10.94
N GLU A 158 20.61 7.37 11.52
CA GLU A 158 21.93 6.75 11.37
C GLU A 158 22.19 6.36 9.91
N LEU A 159 21.19 5.81 9.21
CA LEU A 159 21.31 5.55 7.77
C LEU A 159 21.51 6.83 6.96
N VAL A 160 20.87 7.94 7.31
CA VAL A 160 21.10 9.23 6.64
C VAL A 160 22.56 9.65 6.77
N LYS A 161 23.17 9.49 7.95
CA LYS A 161 24.58 9.79 8.17
C LYS A 161 25.48 8.87 7.35
N ASP A 162 25.24 7.56 7.41
CA ASP A 162 26.05 6.55 6.70
C ASP A 162 26.04 6.76 5.18
N PHE A 163 24.91 7.18 4.63
CA PHE A 163 24.75 7.38 3.19
C PHE A 163 25.05 8.81 2.70
N SER A 164 25.37 9.76 3.59
CA SER A 164 25.59 11.17 3.26
C SER A 164 26.68 11.41 2.20
N GLY A 165 27.76 10.62 2.21
CA GLY A 165 28.84 10.67 1.23
C GLY A 165 28.72 9.69 0.06
N SER A 166 27.60 8.97 -0.03
CA SER A 166 27.39 7.96 -1.07
C SER A 166 26.88 8.58 -2.38
N ARG A 167 26.85 7.79 -3.46
CA ARG A 167 26.25 8.21 -4.74
C ARG A 167 24.72 8.35 -4.69
N ASP A 168 24.07 7.81 -3.66
CA ASP A 168 22.62 7.81 -3.47
C ASP A 168 22.25 8.13 -2.00
N PRO A 169 22.41 9.40 -1.57
CA PRO A 169 22.09 9.82 -0.22
C PRO A 169 20.59 9.74 0.08
N ILE A 170 20.24 9.63 1.36
CA ILE A 170 18.83 9.65 1.78
C ILE A 170 18.37 11.11 1.90
N GLU A 171 17.92 11.66 0.77
CA GLU A 171 17.40 13.03 0.70
C GLU A 171 16.06 13.10 -0.05
N PRO A 172 15.07 13.86 0.44
CA PRO A 172 15.05 14.54 1.73
C PRO A 172 14.95 13.54 2.89
N ALA A 173 15.71 13.78 3.96
CA ALA A 173 15.70 12.97 5.17
C ALA A 173 14.51 13.32 6.08
N GLY A 174 14.14 12.39 6.96
CA GLY A 174 13.19 12.62 8.05
C GLY A 174 11.82 11.99 7.85
N VAL A 175 11.05 12.04 8.93
CA VAL A 175 9.70 11.48 9.03
C VAL A 175 8.73 12.36 8.25
N ARG A 176 7.95 11.75 7.35
CA ARG A 176 6.91 12.41 6.56
C ARG A 176 5.74 12.84 7.43
N THR A 177 5.22 11.90 8.23
CA THR A 177 4.14 12.13 9.19
C THR A 177 4.31 11.20 10.37
N GLU A 178 4.20 11.72 11.60
CA GLU A 178 4.32 10.94 12.83
C GLU A 178 3.29 9.80 12.91
N ASN A 179 2.07 10.03 12.42
CA ASN A 179 1.01 9.02 12.37
C ASN A 179 1.37 7.83 11.45
N LEU A 180 2.08 8.07 10.34
CA LEU A 180 2.50 6.99 9.44
C LEU A 180 3.58 6.14 10.10
N LEU A 181 4.55 6.79 10.77
CA LEU A 181 5.59 6.07 11.52
C LEU A 181 4.98 5.23 12.64
N ALA A 182 4.11 5.83 13.45
CA ALA A 182 3.41 5.13 14.52
C ALA A 182 2.59 3.95 13.95
N SER A 183 1.79 4.17 12.89
CA SER A 183 1.01 3.11 12.25
C SER A 183 1.88 1.91 11.85
N ALA A 184 3.00 2.18 11.16
CA ALA A 184 3.89 1.13 10.71
C ALA A 184 4.55 0.36 11.87
N VAL A 185 5.05 1.09 12.87
CA VAL A 185 5.75 0.49 14.01
C VAL A 185 4.82 -0.28 14.96
N PHE A 186 3.56 0.14 15.09
CA PHE A 186 2.57 -0.55 15.92
C PHE A 186 1.89 -1.74 15.21
N ARG A 187 1.96 -1.83 13.87
CA ARG A 187 1.32 -2.95 13.13
C ARG A 187 1.71 -4.35 13.64
N PRO A 188 2.99 -4.66 13.96
CA PRO A 188 3.36 -5.96 14.53
C PRO A 188 2.64 -6.31 15.85
N GLN A 189 2.17 -5.30 16.59
CA GLN A 189 1.47 -5.45 17.87
C GLN A 189 -0.05 -5.63 17.71
N THR A 190 -0.56 -5.69 16.48
CA THR A 190 -1.99 -5.85 16.20
C THR A 190 -2.55 -7.08 16.92
N SER A 191 -3.63 -6.87 17.67
CA SER A 191 -4.35 -7.93 18.39
C SER A 191 -5.86 -7.67 18.39
N LEU A 192 -6.63 -8.75 18.48
CA LEU A 192 -8.09 -8.72 18.59
C LEU A 192 -8.52 -9.70 19.69
N ALA A 193 -9.37 -9.26 20.62
CA ALA A 193 -9.85 -10.07 21.73
C ALA A 193 -8.73 -10.77 22.53
N GLY A 194 -7.58 -10.10 22.71
CA GLY A 194 -6.41 -10.64 23.40
C GLY A 194 -5.55 -11.61 22.59
N GLN A 195 -5.96 -11.96 21.36
CA GLN A 195 -5.17 -12.79 20.45
C GLN A 195 -4.33 -11.91 19.52
N ARG A 196 -3.02 -12.17 19.48
CA ARG A 196 -2.10 -11.44 18.60
C ARG A 196 -2.27 -11.92 17.17
N LYS A 197 -2.35 -10.97 16.23
CA LYS A 197 -2.30 -11.26 14.79
C LYS A 197 -0.90 -11.76 14.40
N TYR A 198 0.17 -11.22 14.96
CA TYR A 198 1.53 -11.66 14.65
C TYR A 198 2.20 -12.24 15.91
N PRO A 199 1.89 -13.50 16.27
CA PRO A 199 2.33 -14.06 17.56
C PRO A 199 3.80 -14.51 17.59
N THR A 200 4.45 -14.64 16.44
CA THR A 200 5.85 -15.09 16.28
C THR A 200 6.80 -13.94 15.92
N VAL A 201 8.10 -14.15 16.11
CA VAL A 201 9.13 -13.18 15.76
C VAL A 201 9.10 -12.89 14.26
N GLU A 202 9.01 -13.92 13.43
CA GLU A 202 9.08 -13.82 11.98
C GLU A 202 7.85 -13.11 11.41
N MET A 203 6.66 -13.39 11.96
CA MET A 203 5.43 -12.70 11.56
C MET A 203 5.44 -11.23 11.98
N ALA A 204 5.93 -10.93 13.17
CA ALA A 204 6.06 -9.56 13.65
C ALA A 204 7.09 -8.77 12.82
N ALA A 205 8.23 -9.37 12.53
CA ALA A 205 9.27 -8.81 11.66
C ALA A 205 8.73 -8.58 10.24
N ALA A 206 7.99 -9.53 9.69
CA ALA A 206 7.35 -9.41 8.39
C ALA A 206 6.34 -8.25 8.34
N ALA A 207 5.51 -8.11 9.38
CA ALA A 207 4.54 -7.02 9.47
C ALA A 207 5.22 -5.65 9.55
N LEU A 208 6.35 -5.57 10.27
CA LEU A 208 7.18 -4.36 10.37
C LEU A 208 7.82 -4.02 9.02
N LEU A 209 8.42 -5.01 8.34
CA LEU A 209 9.03 -4.83 7.02
C LEU A 209 8.00 -4.25 6.04
N HIS A 210 6.87 -4.96 5.92
CA HIS A 210 5.82 -4.65 4.96
C HIS A 210 5.21 -3.26 5.22
N SER A 211 4.92 -2.93 6.47
CA SER A 211 4.34 -1.63 6.81
C SER A 211 5.29 -0.46 6.56
N ILE A 212 6.56 -0.53 6.97
CA ILE A 212 7.50 0.57 6.69
C ILE A 212 7.71 0.73 5.18
N VAL A 213 7.73 -0.36 4.42
CA VAL A 213 7.87 -0.30 2.96
C VAL A 213 6.67 0.37 2.30
N HIS A 214 5.43 0.05 2.69
CA HIS A 214 4.22 0.49 1.98
C HIS A 214 3.52 1.72 2.59
N ASP A 215 3.63 1.95 3.90
CA ASP A 215 3.06 3.14 4.56
C ASP A 215 3.92 4.38 4.29
N HIS A 216 5.17 4.20 3.83
CA HIS A 216 6.13 5.25 3.53
C HIS A 216 6.25 6.34 4.62
N PRO A 217 6.60 5.97 5.86
CA PRO A 217 6.65 6.90 6.99
C PRO A 217 7.76 7.96 6.87
N PHE A 218 8.77 7.75 6.02
CA PHE A 218 9.86 8.69 5.76
C PHE A 218 9.77 9.31 4.38
N HIS A 219 10.35 10.50 4.21
CA HIS A 219 10.41 11.19 2.93
C HIS A 219 11.21 10.41 1.86
N ASN A 220 12.34 9.82 2.26
CA ASN A 220 13.14 8.92 1.44
C ASN A 220 13.73 7.81 2.33
N GLY A 221 14.34 6.77 1.76
CA GLY A 221 15.04 5.74 2.52
C GLY A 221 14.14 4.70 3.20
N ASN A 222 12.84 4.65 2.91
CA ASN A 222 11.89 3.70 3.51
C ASN A 222 12.36 2.23 3.38
N LYS A 223 12.81 1.82 2.19
CA LYS A 223 13.31 0.46 1.92
C LYS A 223 14.57 0.11 2.72
N ARG A 224 15.49 1.07 2.86
CA ARG A 224 16.73 0.89 3.64
C ARG A 224 16.41 0.83 5.14
N THR A 225 15.54 1.73 5.59
CA THR A 225 15.12 1.83 6.99
C THR A 225 14.32 0.60 7.40
N SER A 226 13.43 0.08 6.55
CA SER A 226 12.65 -1.12 6.84
C SER A 226 13.54 -2.35 7.00
N LEU A 227 14.51 -2.54 6.10
CA LEU A 227 15.46 -3.65 6.19
C LEU A 227 16.25 -3.61 7.50
N VAL A 228 16.87 -2.47 7.82
CA VAL A 228 17.67 -2.36 9.05
C VAL A 228 16.81 -2.48 10.29
N SER A 229 15.60 -1.93 10.29
CA SER A 229 14.65 -2.10 11.41
C SER A 229 14.31 -3.58 11.63
N VAL A 230 14.14 -4.36 10.56
CA VAL A 230 13.88 -5.80 10.65
C VAL A 230 15.10 -6.55 11.18
N LEU A 231 16.31 -6.21 10.71
CA LEU A 231 17.55 -6.82 11.21
C LEU A 231 17.74 -6.57 12.72
N VAL A 232 17.53 -5.33 13.16
CA VAL A 232 17.59 -4.96 14.58
C VAL A 232 16.48 -5.68 15.36
N PHE A 233 15.25 -5.73 14.85
CA PHE A 233 14.15 -6.45 15.48
C PHE A 233 14.46 -7.94 15.64
N LEU A 234 15.05 -8.58 14.63
CA LEU A 234 15.43 -9.99 14.70
C LEU A 234 16.51 -10.21 15.77
N ASP A 235 17.57 -9.40 15.79
CA ASP A 235 18.65 -9.55 16.78
C ASP A 235 18.14 -9.38 18.23
N GLU A 236 17.30 -8.37 18.45
CA GLU A 236 16.67 -8.07 19.74
C GLU A 236 15.73 -9.19 20.22
N ASN A 237 15.27 -10.04 19.31
CA ASN A 237 14.48 -11.22 19.60
C ASN A 237 15.30 -12.52 19.52
N SER A 238 16.63 -12.42 19.49
CA SER A 238 17.59 -13.53 19.42
C SER A 238 17.47 -14.37 18.14
N PHE A 239 17.29 -13.72 17.00
CA PHE A 239 17.34 -14.34 15.67
C PHE A 239 18.53 -13.79 14.91
N PHE A 240 19.25 -14.67 14.22
CA PHE A 240 20.35 -14.32 13.34
C PHE A 240 19.93 -14.55 11.88
N PRO A 241 20.06 -13.55 11.01
CA PRO A 241 19.84 -13.71 9.58
C PRO A 241 20.95 -14.56 8.97
N GLU A 242 20.59 -15.53 8.13
CA GLU A 242 21.51 -16.40 7.38
C GLU A 242 21.51 -16.08 5.88
N PHE A 243 20.96 -14.92 5.52
CA PHE A 243 20.93 -14.42 4.16
C PHE A 243 21.99 -13.35 3.92
N ASP A 244 22.45 -13.24 2.68
CA ASP A 244 23.41 -12.20 2.28
C ASP A 244 22.73 -10.87 1.87
N GLN A 245 23.56 -9.90 1.47
CA GLN A 245 23.08 -8.58 1.07
C GLN A 245 22.21 -8.62 -0.20
N ASP A 246 22.50 -9.51 -1.15
CA ASP A 246 21.77 -9.62 -2.41
C ASP A 246 20.39 -10.25 -2.18
N GLU A 247 20.32 -11.25 -1.32
CA GLU A 247 19.07 -11.86 -0.87
C GLU A 247 18.19 -10.87 -0.10
N ALA A 248 18.79 -10.11 0.83
CA ALA A 248 18.09 -9.05 1.55
C ALA A 248 17.54 -7.97 0.60
N PHE A 249 18.36 -7.54 -0.36
CA PHE A 249 17.97 -6.56 -1.36
C PHE A 249 16.79 -7.07 -2.21
N LYS A 250 16.87 -8.32 -2.67
CA LYS A 250 15.82 -8.94 -3.47
C LYS A 250 14.52 -9.07 -2.70
N LEU A 251 14.56 -9.49 -1.43
CA LEU A 251 13.38 -9.54 -0.56
C LEU A 251 12.68 -8.18 -0.52
N VAL A 252 13.42 -7.13 -0.15
CA VAL A 252 12.85 -5.78 0.00
C VAL A 252 12.31 -5.25 -1.33
N LEU A 253 13.00 -5.54 -2.43
CA LEU A 253 12.56 -5.15 -3.76
C LEU A 253 11.24 -5.84 -4.14
N ASP A 254 11.14 -7.15 -3.90
CA ASP A 254 9.95 -7.93 -4.21
C ASP A 254 8.76 -7.56 -3.31
N VAL A 255 8.99 -7.20 -2.05
CA VAL A 255 7.97 -6.60 -1.18
C VAL A 255 7.49 -5.26 -1.79
N ALA A 256 8.41 -4.34 -2.06
CA ALA A 256 8.07 -3.01 -2.57
C ALA A 256 7.34 -3.04 -3.92
N GLN A 257 7.51 -4.10 -4.71
CA GLN A 257 6.88 -4.26 -6.02
C GLN A 257 5.67 -5.20 -6.02
N HIS A 258 5.22 -5.65 -4.84
CA HIS A 258 4.14 -6.63 -4.69
C HIS A 258 4.37 -7.95 -5.45
N ARG A 259 5.64 -8.37 -5.58
CA ARG A 259 6.06 -9.59 -6.28
C ARG A 259 6.44 -10.74 -5.36
N ILE A 260 6.44 -10.51 -4.05
CA ILE A 260 6.80 -11.54 -3.07
C ILE A 260 5.77 -12.67 -2.99
N SER A 261 4.55 -12.42 -3.46
CA SER A 261 3.45 -13.37 -3.35
C SER A 261 2.90 -13.73 -4.72
N ASP A 262 2.64 -15.01 -4.96
CA ASP A 262 2.13 -15.49 -6.25
C ASP A 262 0.62 -15.22 -6.39
N PRO A 263 0.17 -14.44 -7.40
CA PRO A 263 -1.25 -14.16 -7.65
C PRO A 263 -2.12 -15.42 -7.80
N HIS A 264 -1.52 -16.52 -8.25
CA HIS A 264 -2.22 -17.76 -8.54
C HIS A 264 -2.25 -18.73 -7.35
N GLN A 265 -1.54 -18.43 -6.27
CA GLN A 265 -1.53 -19.27 -5.08
C GLN A 265 -2.89 -19.25 -4.38
N THR A 266 -3.39 -20.44 -4.06
CA THR A 266 -4.64 -20.66 -3.31
C THR A 266 -4.44 -20.31 -1.84
N ASP A 267 -4.37 -19.02 -1.53
CA ASP A 267 -4.36 -18.53 -0.15
C ASP A 267 -5.80 -18.21 0.33
N PRO A 268 -6.25 -18.75 1.47
CA PRO A 268 -7.53 -18.36 2.06
C PRO A 268 -7.64 -16.87 2.44
N HIS A 269 -6.55 -16.12 2.52
CA HIS A 269 -6.55 -14.65 2.70
C HIS A 269 -6.61 -13.88 1.37
N ARG A 270 -7.15 -14.49 0.31
CA ARG A 270 -7.19 -13.97 -1.07
C ARG A 270 -7.68 -12.53 -1.21
N GLU A 271 -8.51 -12.07 -0.28
CA GLU A 271 -9.10 -10.72 -0.31
C GLU A 271 -8.17 -9.63 0.25
N ASN A 272 -7.12 -9.97 1.01
CA ASN A 272 -6.20 -9.00 1.60
C ASN A 272 -4.75 -9.25 1.15
N LEU A 273 -4.29 -8.47 0.16
CA LEU A 273 -2.93 -8.52 -0.38
C LEU A 273 -1.87 -8.33 0.72
N ALA A 274 -2.06 -7.35 1.61
CA ALA A 274 -1.08 -7.03 2.64
C ALA A 274 -0.86 -8.21 3.59
N ASP A 275 -1.92 -8.94 3.93
CA ASP A 275 -1.83 -10.10 4.80
C ASP A 275 -1.13 -11.27 4.10
N ARG A 276 -1.47 -11.55 2.84
CA ARG A 276 -0.78 -12.56 2.03
C ARG A 276 0.73 -12.29 1.93
N GLU A 277 1.10 -11.06 1.59
CA GLU A 277 2.51 -10.66 1.49
C GLU A 277 3.23 -10.77 2.83
N THR A 278 2.57 -10.37 3.93
CA THR A 278 3.13 -10.50 5.27
C THR A 278 3.41 -11.96 5.62
N LEU A 279 2.52 -12.89 5.25
CA LEU A 279 2.74 -14.32 5.47
C LEU A 279 3.87 -14.88 4.60
N GLU A 280 4.02 -14.44 3.34
CA GLU A 280 5.15 -14.85 2.50
C GLU A 280 6.49 -14.35 3.04
N ILE A 281 6.55 -13.09 3.47
CA ILE A 281 7.75 -12.54 4.13
C ILE A 281 8.07 -13.36 5.39
N ALA A 282 7.07 -13.71 6.20
CA ALA A 282 7.28 -14.50 7.41
C ALA A 282 7.84 -15.90 7.08
N ARG A 283 7.31 -16.58 6.05
CA ARG A 283 7.85 -17.87 5.58
C ARG A 283 9.28 -17.75 5.10
N TRP A 284 9.57 -16.70 4.34
CA TRP A 284 10.93 -16.42 3.88
C TRP A 284 11.87 -16.25 5.07
N LEU A 285 11.49 -15.42 6.06
CA LEU A 285 12.29 -15.23 7.28
C LEU A 285 12.50 -16.52 8.07
N CYS A 286 11.49 -17.38 8.20
CA CYS A 286 11.65 -18.68 8.85
C CYS A 286 12.68 -19.58 8.16
N GLY A 287 12.80 -19.49 6.83
CA GLY A 287 13.77 -20.27 6.06
C GLY A 287 15.19 -19.68 6.04
N HIS A 288 15.33 -18.40 6.38
CA HIS A 288 16.61 -17.67 6.27
C HIS A 288 17.06 -17.05 7.59
N CYS A 289 16.50 -17.48 8.73
CA CYS A 289 16.93 -17.05 10.04
C CYS A 289 17.06 -18.25 10.97
N ARG A 290 18.07 -18.21 11.84
CA ARG A 290 18.22 -19.18 12.94
C ARG A 290 18.12 -18.51 14.30
N ILE A 291 17.70 -19.29 15.29
CA ILE A 291 17.64 -18.82 16.68
C ILE A 291 19.06 -18.74 17.25
N LEU A 292 19.43 -17.58 17.78
CA LEU A 292 20.62 -17.39 18.60
C LEU A 292 20.36 -17.91 20.00
N LYS A 293 21.11 -18.91 20.41
CA LYS A 293 21.28 -19.25 21.82
C LYS A 293 22.33 -18.31 22.41
N ARG A 294 21.89 -17.17 22.97
CA ARG A 294 22.78 -16.29 23.76
C ARG A 294 23.09 -17.01 25.07
N GLY A 295 24.35 -17.41 25.25
CA GLY A 295 24.83 -18.08 26.45
C GLY A 295 26.35 -18.27 26.41
N ASP A 296 26.99 -18.20 27.58
CA ASP A 296 28.39 -18.56 27.72
C ASP A 296 28.51 -20.09 27.64
N HIS A 297 29.00 -20.59 26.52
CA HIS A 297 29.39 -21.99 26.42
C HIS A 297 30.87 -22.09 26.77
N PRO A 298 31.27 -22.90 27.77
CA PRO A 298 32.68 -23.15 28.02
C PRO A 298 33.28 -23.79 26.76
N VAL A 299 34.16 -23.04 26.09
CA VAL A 299 34.89 -23.53 24.92
C VAL A 299 36.21 -24.13 25.43
N PRO A 300 36.55 -25.40 25.10
CA PRO A 300 37.86 -25.94 25.43
C PRO A 300 38.95 -25.03 24.86
N PHE A 301 39.99 -24.73 25.64
CA PHE A 301 41.06 -23.79 25.25
C PHE A 301 41.65 -24.11 23.87
N ARG A 302 41.75 -25.39 23.50
CA ARG A 302 42.18 -25.83 22.17
C ARG A 302 41.30 -25.28 21.03
N ARG A 303 39.98 -25.31 21.20
CA ARG A 303 39.02 -24.80 20.21
C ARG A 303 39.04 -23.27 20.16
N LEU A 304 39.15 -22.61 21.31
CA LEU A 304 39.30 -21.15 21.39
C LEU A 304 40.60 -20.69 20.71
N ARG A 305 41.74 -21.34 20.98
CA ARG A 305 43.02 -21.06 20.34
C ARG A 305 42.93 -21.21 18.82
N GLN A 306 42.24 -22.24 18.33
CA GLN A 306 42.10 -22.45 16.89
C GLN A 306 41.28 -21.35 16.22
N ILE A 307 40.15 -20.96 16.84
CA ILE A 307 39.35 -19.81 16.40
C ILE A 307 40.23 -18.54 16.37
N LEU A 308 40.96 -18.26 17.45
CA LEU A 308 41.78 -17.05 17.55
C LEU A 308 42.93 -17.02 16.51
N VAL A 309 43.55 -18.15 16.22
CA VAL A 309 44.56 -18.26 15.14
C VAL A 309 43.94 -18.07 13.76
N ASP A 310 42.74 -18.61 13.50
CA ASP A 310 42.02 -18.41 12.24
C ASP A 310 41.68 -16.92 12.01
N TYR A 311 41.49 -16.14 13.08
CA TYR A 311 41.33 -14.68 13.06
C TYR A 311 42.66 -13.90 13.13
N GLY A 312 43.81 -14.57 13.05
CA GLY A 312 45.13 -13.94 13.01
C GLY A 312 45.67 -13.45 14.37
N CYS A 313 45.08 -13.90 15.49
CA CYS A 313 45.58 -13.59 16.83
C CYS A 313 46.72 -14.54 17.24
N ASN A 314 47.85 -13.97 17.67
CA ASN A 314 48.96 -14.73 18.26
C ASN A 314 48.73 -14.88 19.77
N LEU A 315 48.52 -16.11 20.22
CA LEU A 315 48.44 -16.45 21.64
C LEU A 315 49.82 -16.88 22.14
N GLN A 316 50.50 -15.98 22.87
CA GLN A 316 51.73 -16.29 23.62
C GLN A 316 51.43 -17.19 24.83
#